data_AF-A0A936GGE0-F1
#
_entry.id   AF-A0A936GGE0-F1
#
_cell.length_a   1.000
_cell.length_b   1.000
_cell.length_c   1.000
_cell.angle_alpha   90.00
_cell.angle_beta   90.00
_cell.angle_gamma   90.00
#
_symmetry.space_group_name_H-M   'P 1'
#
loop_
_entity.id
_entity.type
_entity.pdbx_description
1 polymer ?
#
loop_
_entity_poly.entity_id
_entity_poly.type
_entity_poly.pdbx_seq_one_letter_code
_entity_poly.pdbx_strand_id
1 'polypeptide(L)'
;MSFTVNFIKAKLFYNLLIVAGGLIPFIYYQDKMPNPIIMDVLYVIVAIYCIWTIFSYFRMYKPALIVTDDRIIDNTNIFKQNRIFLKADISKIRLEHKFTRMVNYQYVEIEIHRKYISIYGDNLSLTVNEIFDKLTLWKEQ
;
A
#
# COMPACT_ATOMS: atom_id res chain seq x y z
N MET A 1 -4.97 -21.19 12.00
CA MET A 1 -3.62 -20.62 11.81
C MET A 1 -3.71 -19.12 11.60
N SER A 2 -2.98 -18.31 12.37
CA SER A 2 -2.94 -16.85 12.21
C SER A 2 -1.60 -16.38 11.64
N PHE A 3 -1.63 -15.42 10.71
CA PHE A 3 -0.40 -14.77 10.21
C PHE A 3 -0.64 -13.31 9.82
N THR A 4 0.43 -12.53 9.81
CA THR A 4 0.41 -11.12 9.44
C THR A 4 1.40 -10.83 8.32
N VAL A 5 1.00 -9.98 7.37
CA VAL A 5 1.86 -9.46 6.32
C VAL A 5 2.07 -7.97 6.55
N ASN A 6 3.32 -7.55 6.64
CA ASN A 6 3.67 -6.15 6.91
C ASN A 6 4.01 -5.42 5.62
N PHE A 7 3.98 -4.10 5.65
CA PHE A 7 4.50 -3.28 4.56
C PHE A 7 6.04 -3.22 4.58
N ILE A 8 6.66 -3.12 3.40
CA ILE A 8 8.07 -2.78 3.26
C ILE A 8 8.26 -1.29 3.59
N LYS A 9 8.98 -1.01 4.67
CA LYS A 9 9.20 0.37 5.15
C LYS A 9 10.23 1.16 4.32
N ALA A 10 11.13 0.46 3.62
CA ALA A 10 12.24 1.08 2.88
C ALA A 10 11.77 2.05 1.78
N LYS A 11 10.75 1.68 1.00
CA LYS A 11 10.22 2.52 -0.09
C LYS A 11 9.68 3.86 0.38
N LEU A 12 9.14 3.90 1.60
CA LEU A 12 8.61 5.13 2.19
C LEU A 12 9.70 6.04 2.74
N PHE A 13 10.79 5.45 3.25
CA PHE A 13 11.99 6.21 3.58
C PHE A 13 12.54 6.92 2.35
N TYR A 14 12.61 6.24 1.19
CA TYR A 14 13.01 6.89 -0.06
C TYR A 14 12.04 7.99 -0.49
N ASN A 15 10.73 7.78 -0.41
CA ASN A 15 9.76 8.84 -0.71
C ASN A 15 9.93 10.06 0.21
N LEU A 16 10.19 9.84 1.49
CA LEU A 16 10.42 10.92 2.46
C LEU A 16 11.74 11.66 2.19
N LEU A 17 12.80 10.95 1.77
CA LEU A 17 14.04 11.57 1.30
C LEU A 17 13.84 12.37 0.02
N ILE A 18 13.02 11.89 -0.92
CA ILE A 18 12.68 12.63 -2.14
C ILE A 18 11.91 13.90 -1.80
N VAL A 19 10.98 13.86 -0.84
CA VAL A 19 10.26 15.05 -0.35
C VAL A 19 11.25 16.04 0.27
N ALA A 20 12.12 15.57 1.16
CA ALA A 20 13.13 16.39 1.82
C ALA A 20 14.12 17.00 0.82
N GLY A 21 14.57 16.24 -0.18
CA GLY A 21 15.42 16.72 -1.27
C GLY A 21 14.69 17.70 -2.18
N GLY A 22 13.41 17.44 -2.46
CA GLY A 22 12.53 18.30 -3.25
C GLY A 22 12.29 19.66 -2.61
N LEU A 23 12.39 19.78 -1.28
CA LEU A 23 12.28 21.03 -0.53
C LEU A 23 13.53 21.93 -0.65
N ILE A 24 14.70 21.37 -0.95
CA ILE A 24 15.99 22.10 -0.99
C ILE A 24 15.98 23.24 -2.01
N PRO A 25 15.53 23.05 -3.27
CA PRO A 25 15.39 24.13 -4.23
C PRO A 25 14.43 25.24 -3.76
N PHE A 26 13.34 24.90 -3.07
CA PHE A 26 12.38 25.90 -2.61
C PHE A 26 12.97 26.82 -1.54
N ILE A 27 13.70 26.25 -0.57
CA ILE A 27 14.41 27.04 0.45
C ILE A 27 15.49 27.92 -0.21
N TYR A 28 16.20 27.40 -1.21
CA TYR A 28 17.29 28.13 -1.87
C TYR A 28 16.83 29.24 -2.82
N TYR A 29 15.68 29.07 -3.50
CA TYR A 29 15.16 30.03 -4.48
C TYR A 29 14.04 30.94 -3.95
N GLN A 30 13.69 30.83 -2.66
CA GLN A 30 12.63 31.62 -2.03
C GLN A 30 12.80 33.14 -2.28
N ASP A 31 14.01 33.66 -2.14
CA ASP A 31 14.32 35.10 -2.29
C ASP A 31 14.62 35.52 -3.74
N LYS A 32 14.71 34.55 -4.68
CA LYS A 32 15.13 34.79 -6.06
C LYS A 32 13.98 34.73 -7.06
N MET A 33 12.78 34.39 -6.60
CA MET A 33 11.60 34.26 -7.45
C MET A 33 10.92 35.62 -7.69
N PRO A 34 10.63 35.97 -8.95
CA PRO A 34 10.02 37.27 -9.28
C PRO A 34 8.54 37.37 -8.91
N ASN A 35 7.86 36.25 -8.62
CA ASN A 35 6.44 36.23 -8.24
C ASN A 35 6.22 35.43 -6.94
N PRO A 36 5.96 36.10 -5.81
CA PRO A 36 5.80 35.43 -4.52
C PRO A 36 4.56 34.52 -4.47
N ILE A 37 3.51 34.82 -5.22
CA ILE A 37 2.27 34.02 -5.25
C ILE A 37 2.53 32.60 -5.77
N ILE A 38 3.44 32.45 -6.74
CA ILE A 38 3.78 31.14 -7.29
C ILE A 38 4.51 30.29 -6.24
N MET A 39 5.39 30.92 -5.44
CA MET A 39 6.06 30.22 -4.35
C MET A 39 5.08 29.81 -3.26
N ASP A 40 4.15 30.68 -2.87
CA ASP A 40 3.12 30.35 -1.88
C ASP A 40 2.27 29.14 -2.30
N VAL A 41 1.84 29.09 -3.57
CA VAL A 41 1.09 27.94 -4.12
C VAL A 41 1.94 26.66 -4.08
N LEU A 42 3.22 26.75 -4.45
CA LEU A 42 4.14 25.61 -4.39
C LEU A 42 4.36 25.11 -2.96
N TYR A 43 4.50 26.02 -1.99
CA TYR A 43 4.58 25.65 -0.56
C TYR A 43 3.33 24.93 -0.09
N VAL A 44 2.14 25.37 -0.50
CA VAL A 44 0.89 24.67 -0.16
C VAL A 44 0.86 23.26 -0.75
N ILE A 45 1.26 23.09 -2.02
CA ILE A 45 1.34 21.77 -2.66
C ILE A 45 2.31 20.85 -1.91
N VAL A 46 3.50 21.35 -1.56
CA VAL A 46 4.50 20.56 -0.83
C VAL A 46 4.02 20.25 0.59
N ALA A 47 3.37 21.19 1.28
CA ALA A 47 2.81 20.98 2.61
C ALA A 47 1.72 19.88 2.58
N ILE A 48 0.81 19.91 1.59
CA ILE A 48 -0.19 18.85 1.39
C ILE A 48 0.50 17.51 1.14
N TYR A 49 1.56 17.47 0.33
CA TYR A 49 2.30 16.25 0.04
C TYR A 49 3.07 15.70 1.26
N CYS A 50 3.62 16.58 2.09
CA CYS A 50 4.24 16.22 3.37
C CYS A 50 3.21 15.59 4.32
N ILE A 51 2.06 16.25 4.51
CA ILE A 51 0.95 15.72 5.33
C ILE A 51 0.52 14.35 4.81
N TRP A 52 0.38 14.21 3.49
CA TRP A 52 0.04 12.96 2.83
C TRP A 52 1.05 11.84 3.09
N THR A 53 2.35 12.15 3.03
CA THR A 53 3.43 11.18 3.26
C THR A 53 3.47 10.75 4.72
N ILE A 54 3.29 11.69 5.66
CA ILE A 54 3.23 11.42 7.10
C ILE A 54 2.01 10.54 7.43
N PHE A 55 0.83 10.85 6.89
CA PHE A 55 -0.36 10.04 7.09
C PHE A 55 -0.17 8.61 6.57
N SER A 56 0.40 8.47 5.37
CA SER A 56 0.70 7.18 4.76
C SER A 56 1.69 6.37 5.60
N TYR A 57 2.71 7.04 6.16
CA TYR A 57 3.68 6.43 7.07
C TYR A 57 3.02 5.87 8.34
N PHE A 58 2.17 6.66 9.00
CA PHE A 58 1.45 6.22 10.20
C PHE A 58 0.55 5.02 9.92
N ARG A 59 -0.14 4.99 8.77
CA ARG A 59 -0.99 3.85 8.38
C ARG A 59 -0.21 2.56 8.17
N MET A 60 1.03 2.64 7.69
CA MET A 60 1.88 1.46 7.42
C MET A 60 2.52 0.83 8.66
N TYR A 61 2.36 1.43 9.85
CA TYR A 61 2.63 0.73 11.11
C TYR A 61 1.62 -0.37 11.40
N LYS A 62 0.41 -0.27 10.84
CA LYS A 62 -0.54 -1.37 10.89
C LYS A 62 -0.16 -2.41 9.83
N PRO A 63 -0.29 -3.72 10.14
CA PRO A 63 -0.04 -4.76 9.16
C PRO A 63 -0.95 -4.58 7.94
N ALA A 64 -0.40 -4.84 6.75
CA ALA A 64 -1.11 -4.74 5.48
C ALA A 64 -2.20 -5.80 5.36
N LEU A 65 -1.90 -7.02 5.81
CA LEU A 65 -2.85 -8.12 5.86
C LEU A 65 -2.76 -8.79 7.23
N ILE A 66 -3.89 -9.01 7.88
CA ILE A 66 -3.98 -9.76 9.13
C ILE A 66 -4.94 -10.90 8.87
N VAL A 67 -4.46 -12.13 9.01
CA VAL A 67 -5.28 -13.34 8.88
C VAL A 67 -5.38 -13.97 10.26
N THR A 68 -6.59 -14.04 10.79
CA THR A 68 -6.93 -14.77 12.01
C THR A 68 -7.68 -16.03 11.63
N ASP A 69 -7.98 -16.90 12.60
CA ASP A 69 -8.56 -18.21 12.32
C ASP A 69 -9.91 -18.14 11.57
N ASP A 70 -10.67 -17.07 11.80
CA ASP A 70 -12.04 -16.87 11.33
C ASP A 70 -12.17 -15.80 10.23
N ARG A 71 -11.17 -14.92 10.05
CA ARG A 71 -11.30 -13.74 9.18
C ARG A 71 -9.98 -13.22 8.63
N ILE A 72 -10.09 -12.46 7.56
CA ILE A 72 -9.03 -11.65 6.95
C ILE A 72 -9.36 -10.18 7.17
N ILE A 73 -8.41 -9.42 7.67
CA ILE A 73 -8.44 -7.95 7.72
C ILE A 73 -7.47 -7.45 6.66
N ASP A 74 -8.02 -6.81 5.64
CA ASP A 74 -7.28 -6.20 4.55
C ASP A 74 -7.11 -4.69 4.80
N ASN A 75 -5.85 -4.29 5.00
CA ASN A 75 -5.40 -2.91 5.12
C ASN A 75 -4.44 -2.53 3.99
N THR A 76 -4.36 -3.33 2.91
CA THR A 76 -3.43 -3.11 1.80
C THR A 76 -3.65 -1.76 1.12
N ASN A 77 -4.90 -1.27 1.12
CA ASN A 77 -5.22 0.07 0.65
C ASN A 77 -5.13 1.09 1.79
N ILE A 78 -4.06 1.89 1.77
CA ILE A 78 -3.77 2.91 2.78
C ILE A 78 -4.91 3.95 2.92
N PHE A 79 -5.64 4.22 1.83
CA PHE A 79 -6.64 5.29 1.73
C PHE A 79 -8.08 4.84 1.99
N LYS A 80 -8.35 3.54 1.94
CA LYS A 80 -9.69 3.02 2.20
C LYS A 80 -9.80 2.54 3.64
N GLN A 81 -11.03 2.53 4.15
CA GLN A 81 -11.31 1.86 5.40
C GLN A 81 -10.88 0.40 5.32
N ASN A 82 -10.41 -0.11 6.45
CA ASN A 82 -10.03 -1.49 6.62
C ASN A 82 -11.21 -2.38 6.23
N ARG A 83 -10.95 -3.41 5.42
CA ARG A 83 -12.00 -4.33 5.01
C ARG A 83 -11.83 -5.63 5.79
N ILE A 84 -12.94 -6.15 6.32
CA ILE A 84 -12.95 -7.39 7.10
C ILE A 84 -13.77 -8.41 6.32
N PHE A 85 -13.21 -9.60 6.15
CA PHE A 85 -13.82 -10.70 5.41
C PHE A 85 -13.80 -11.95 6.25
N LEU A 86 -14.96 -12.59 6.42
CA LEU A 86 -15.02 -13.85 7.14
C LEU A 86 -14.54 -14.98 6.23
N LYS A 87 -13.89 -15.97 6.82
CA LYS A 87 -13.42 -17.18 6.13
C LYS A 87 -14.54 -17.91 5.39
N ALA A 88 -15.75 -17.90 5.96
CA ALA A 88 -16.94 -18.50 5.39
C ALA A 88 -17.39 -17.82 4.08
N ASP A 89 -17.13 -16.51 3.94
CA ASP A 89 -17.55 -15.73 2.77
C ASP A 89 -16.61 -15.89 1.57
N ILE A 90 -15.42 -16.44 1.79
CA ILE A 90 -14.41 -16.65 0.76
C ILE A 90 -14.75 -17.92 -0.02
N SER A 91 -15.09 -17.74 -1.29
CA SER A 91 -15.43 -18.84 -2.20
C SER A 91 -14.20 -19.43 -2.88
N LYS A 92 -13.22 -18.60 -3.24
CA LYS A 92 -12.01 -19.05 -3.94
C LYS A 92 -10.82 -18.11 -3.72
N ILE A 93 -9.62 -18.68 -3.74
CA ILE A 93 -8.35 -17.96 -3.73
C ILE A 93 -7.57 -18.41 -4.98
N ARG A 94 -7.02 -17.47 -5.74
CA ARG A 94 -6.27 -17.75 -6.98
C ARG A 94 -4.98 -16.93 -7.02
N LEU A 95 -3.97 -17.51 -7.64
CA LEU A 95 -2.79 -16.78 -8.06
C LEU A 95 -2.98 -16.37 -9.52
N GLU A 96 -2.98 -15.06 -9.79
CA GLU A 96 -3.19 -14.53 -11.13
C GLU A 96 -1.90 -13.88 -11.65
N HIS A 97 -1.60 -14.17 -12.92
CA HIS A 97 -0.47 -13.62 -13.65
C HIS A 97 -1.00 -12.74 -14.76
N LYS A 98 -0.77 -11.43 -14.66
CA LYS A 98 -1.23 -10.50 -15.69
C LYS A 98 -0.06 -9.97 -16.49
N PHE A 99 -0.09 -10.31 -17.77
CA PHE A 99 0.85 -9.85 -18.77
C PHE A 99 0.24 -8.62 -19.45
N THR A 100 0.83 -7.45 -19.24
CA THR A 100 0.52 -6.26 -20.03
C THR A 100 1.71 -5.94 -20.93
N ARG A 101 1.49 -5.18 -22.01
CA ARG A 101 2.55 -4.86 -22.99
C ARG A 101 3.81 -4.22 -22.39
N MET A 102 3.72 -3.65 -21.18
CA MET A 102 4.82 -2.93 -20.52
C MET A 102 5.26 -3.56 -19.19
N VAL A 103 4.41 -4.32 -18.50
CA VAL A 103 4.70 -4.83 -17.15
C VAL A 103 4.05 -6.19 -16.94
N ASN A 104 4.81 -7.10 -16.34
CA ASN A 104 4.31 -8.36 -15.80
C ASN A 104 4.15 -8.20 -14.30
N TYR A 105 2.94 -8.42 -13.79
CA TYR A 105 2.69 -8.40 -12.35
C TYR A 105 1.86 -9.61 -11.94
N GLN A 106 2.13 -10.06 -10.72
CA GLN A 106 1.46 -11.19 -10.08
C GLN A 106 0.66 -10.65 -8.89
N TYR A 107 -0.51 -11.22 -8.64
CA TYR A 107 -1.32 -10.88 -7.48
C TYR A 107 -2.13 -12.08 -7.02
N VAL A 108 -2.50 -12.06 -5.74
CA VAL A 108 -3.48 -13.01 -5.20
C VAL A 108 -4.86 -12.42 -5.37
N GLU A 109 -5.78 -13.18 -5.94
CA GLU A 109 -7.18 -12.82 -6.05
C GLU A 109 -8.02 -13.65 -5.08
N ILE A 110 -8.78 -12.96 -4.23
CA ILE A 110 -9.73 -13.57 -3.29
C ILE A 110 -11.14 -13.24 -3.75
N GLU A 111 -11.94 -14.27 -4.02
CA GLU A 111 -13.33 -14.16 -4.41
C GLU A 111 -14.24 -14.25 -3.18
N ILE A 112 -15.11 -13.24 -3.01
CA ILE A 112 -15.99 -13.06 -1.86
C ILE A 112 -17.36 -12.62 -2.36
N HIS A 113 -18.38 -13.48 -2.26
CA HIS A 113 -19.75 -13.18 -2.72
C HIS A 113 -19.80 -12.55 -4.13
N ARG A 114 -19.02 -13.09 -5.08
CA ARG A 114 -18.84 -12.59 -6.46
C ARG A 114 -18.14 -11.23 -6.61
N LYS A 115 -17.50 -10.72 -5.55
CA LYS A 115 -16.57 -9.60 -5.60
C LYS A 115 -15.14 -10.13 -5.51
N TYR A 116 -14.22 -9.47 -6.20
CA TYR A 116 -12.82 -9.84 -6.23
C TYR A 116 -11.97 -8.85 -5.45
N ILE A 117 -11.00 -9.38 -4.71
CA ILE A 117 -10.00 -8.61 -3.99
C ILE A 117 -8.64 -9.03 -4.49
N SER A 118 -7.94 -8.08 -5.08
CA SER A 118 -6.59 -8.29 -5.59
C SER A 118 -5.57 -7.77 -4.57
N ILE A 119 -4.67 -8.65 -4.13
CA ILE A 119 -3.55 -8.34 -3.24
C ILE A 119 -2.26 -8.37 -4.04
N TYR A 120 -1.62 -7.20 -4.16
CA TYR A 120 -0.36 -7.02 -4.89
C TYR A 120 0.84 -7.09 -3.92
N GLY A 121 1.93 -7.74 -4.35
CA GLY A 121 3.11 -7.98 -3.50
C GLY A 121 4.12 -6.83 -3.43
N ASP A 122 4.05 -5.84 -4.32
CA ASP A 122 5.12 -4.86 -4.57
C ASP A 122 5.59 -4.05 -3.35
N ASN A 123 4.74 -3.95 -2.32
CA ASN A 123 5.04 -3.19 -1.10
C ASN A 123 4.88 -4.05 0.17
N LEU A 124 4.84 -5.39 0.05
CA LEU A 124 4.58 -6.32 1.14
C LEU A 124 5.85 -7.08 1.54
N SER A 125 5.95 -7.45 2.81
CA SER A 125 7.11 -8.18 3.35
C SER A 125 7.20 -9.62 2.86
N LEU A 126 6.11 -10.18 2.35
CA LEU A 126 6.05 -11.51 1.76
C LEU A 126 5.82 -11.40 0.26
N THR A 127 6.37 -12.34 -0.49
CA THR A 127 6.10 -12.48 -1.92
C THR A 127 4.64 -12.91 -2.16
N VAL A 128 4.13 -12.65 -3.36
CA VAL A 128 2.76 -13.02 -3.75
C VAL A 128 2.52 -14.52 -3.60
N ASN A 129 3.51 -15.34 -3.96
CA ASN A 129 3.43 -16.80 -3.84
C ASN A 129 3.34 -17.24 -2.37
N GLU A 130 4.18 -16.69 -1.49
CA GLU A 130 4.11 -17.00 -0.05
C GLU A 130 2.77 -16.58 0.57
N ILE A 131 2.20 -15.47 0.12
CA ILE A 131 0.87 -15.02 0.56
C ILE A 131 -0.19 -16.01 0.06
N PHE A 132 -0.11 -16.45 -1.20
CA PHE A 132 -1.04 -17.43 -1.78
C PHE A 132 -0.99 -18.77 -1.03
N ASP A 133 0.20 -19.31 -0.78
CA ASP A 133 0.37 -20.60 -0.10
C ASP A 133 -0.19 -20.53 1.32
N LYS A 134 0.11 -19.46 2.06
CA LYS A 134 -0.40 -19.26 3.42
C LYS A 134 -1.92 -19.06 3.46
N LEU A 135 -2.48 -18.33 2.50
CA LEU A 135 -3.94 -18.12 2.42
C LEU A 135 -4.68 -19.40 2.04
N THR A 136 -4.13 -20.20 1.13
CA THR A 136 -4.72 -21.47 0.70
C THR A 136 -4.72 -22.47 1.84
N LEU A 137 -3.57 -22.66 2.48
CA LEU A 137 -3.44 -23.54 3.65
C LEU A 137 -4.33 -23.08 4.81
N TRP A 138 -4.45 -21.78 5.03
CA TRP A 138 -5.40 -21.24 6.01
C TRP A 138 -6.85 -21.58 5.67
N LYS A 139 -7.26 -21.52 4.40
CA LYS A 139 -8.64 -21.79 3.96
C LYS A 139 -9.03 -23.27 4.07
N GLU A 140 -8.08 -24.17 3.89
CA GLU A 140 -8.28 -25.63 3.95
C GLU A 140 -8.38 -26.18 5.38
N GLN A 141 -7.81 -25.47 6.36
CA GLN A 141 -7.94 -25.78 7.79
C GLN A 141 -9.32 -25.44 8.35
#